data_AF-A0A3A0DXI6-F1
#
_entry.id   AF-A0A3A0DXI6-F1
#
_cell.length_a   1.000
_cell.length_b   1.000
_cell.length_c   1.000
_cell.angle_alpha   90.00
_cell.angle_beta   90.00
_cell.angle_gamma   90.00
#
_symmetry.space_group_name_H-M   'P 1'
#
loop_
_entity.id
_entity.type
_entity.pdbx_description
1 polymer ?
#
loop_
_entity_poly.entity_id
_entity_poly.type
_entity_poly.pdbx_seq_one_letter_code
_entity_poly.pdbx_strand_id
1 'polypeptide(L)'
;MSLQVKHVAVVVTIVVHWAVHSASRGEPFREIFFDPPTGNTGDFGDPANWNDPSAVPPVNPPLAPVENYGNTWYYVNGFNTATINADSPFGSHFSMWHLFPGDSPSFGALAGPPSFGRIVMNGGVAPGPEQFGASLTILGTNRLILGQRCNQGGVAHAFDPSTGDGEIIMNGASDILADGIVVGERDRGYLFIGPDARVRSGRILDDGNLRRQDFRIGSFGPSRGETEPIPVRLEGDGLVVVQGYLEAASIIMPESGAKGELRVEGGEVVIASRLWMNFELGRASRSAKVSLIGSQGSFNVLNGDILGNHDTVTFSWTADANGVTPMFGGAGADIEGAKLELDLSDYQFTPSSTLTLLDVEPDLLFGTFSDIRFLGNTTATVNYDYFNGDVTLSGFQRTAGPLEGDFDEDGDVDGTDLETWKMGYGTAGSATHAQGDADANNVVDGADFLIWQRQRGATPAVPSIAAAPEPAGGALLGVALATLAAFQKGRFSARRRRLQ
;
A
#
# COMPACT_ATOMS: atom_id res chain seq x y z
N MET A 1 -39.25 -31.26 17.06
CA MET A 1 -37.96 -31.39 17.77
C MET A 1 -37.21 -30.11 17.48
N SER A 2 -37.06 -29.22 18.47
CA SER A 2 -36.48 -27.89 18.29
C SER A 2 -35.07 -27.86 18.86
N LEU A 3 -34.10 -27.39 18.08
CA LEU A 3 -32.78 -27.02 18.59
C LEU A 3 -32.63 -25.51 18.38
N GLN A 4 -32.83 -24.74 19.45
CA GLN A 4 -32.45 -23.33 19.47
C GLN A 4 -31.00 -23.22 19.90
N VAL A 5 -30.16 -22.61 19.05
CA VAL A 5 -28.90 -22.02 19.47
C VAL A 5 -29.11 -20.52 19.46
N LYS A 6 -29.00 -19.89 20.63
CA LYS A 6 -29.05 -18.43 20.80
C LYS A 6 -27.64 -17.93 21.09
N HIS A 7 -27.19 -16.88 20.41
CA HIS A 7 -26.02 -16.10 20.80
C HIS A 7 -26.43 -14.63 21.03
N VAL A 8 -25.80 -13.97 21.99
CA VAL A 8 -26.33 -12.84 22.80
C VAL A 8 -25.17 -11.87 23.15
N ALA A 9 -25.20 -10.56 22.76
CA ALA A 9 -24.09 -9.56 22.88
C ALA A 9 -24.50 -8.04 22.77
N VAL A 10 -24.43 -7.23 23.85
CA VAL A 10 -25.15 -5.91 23.98
C VAL A 10 -24.38 -4.63 23.60
N VAL A 11 -25.16 -3.55 23.52
CA VAL A 11 -24.75 -2.16 23.76
C VAL A 11 -25.20 -1.70 25.17
N VAL A 12 -24.27 -1.26 26.05
CA VAL A 12 -24.34 0.01 26.83
C VAL A 12 -23.19 0.15 27.85
N THR A 13 -22.54 1.32 27.75
CA THR A 13 -21.57 2.07 28.58
C THR A 13 -21.41 1.81 30.09
N ILE A 14 -20.14 1.81 30.60
CA ILE A 14 -19.60 2.49 31.82
C ILE A 14 -18.11 2.13 32.16
N VAL A 15 -17.43 3.11 32.79
CA VAL A 15 -16.06 3.31 33.38
C VAL A 15 -15.27 2.12 34.01
N VAL A 16 -13.92 2.18 33.92
CA VAL A 16 -12.91 1.20 34.45
C VAL A 16 -11.93 1.82 35.48
N HIS A 17 -11.34 1.01 36.39
CA HIS A 17 -10.33 1.40 37.40
C HIS A 17 -8.88 0.92 37.10
N TRP A 18 -7.88 1.41 37.85
CA TRP A 18 -6.51 1.65 37.37
C TRP A 18 -5.38 0.83 38.03
N ALA A 19 -4.24 0.74 37.33
CA ALA A 19 -2.91 0.84 37.94
C ALA A 19 -2.22 2.14 37.46
N VAL A 20 -2.00 3.10 38.37
CA VAL A 20 -1.31 4.38 38.08
C VAL A 20 0.09 4.33 38.70
N HIS A 21 1.13 4.56 37.90
CA HIS A 21 2.42 5.03 38.42
C HIS A 21 2.48 6.54 38.22
N SER A 22 2.23 7.31 39.29
CA SER A 22 2.36 8.76 39.25
C SER A 22 3.83 9.17 39.46
N ALA A 23 4.55 9.41 38.36
CA ALA A 23 5.83 10.10 38.43
C ALA A 23 5.61 11.49 39.06
N SER A 24 6.21 11.72 40.23
CA SER A 24 5.83 12.83 41.08
C SER A 24 6.31 14.18 40.53
N ARG A 25 5.42 14.95 39.85
CA ARG A 25 5.44 16.44 39.78
C ARG A 25 4.17 17.04 39.12
N GLY A 26 3.11 17.19 39.91
CA GLY A 26 2.33 18.44 39.92
C GLY A 26 1.28 18.75 38.84
N GLU A 27 1.10 17.95 37.78
CA GLU A 27 0.09 18.22 36.73
C GLU A 27 -0.87 17.02 36.53
N PRO A 28 -2.10 17.21 36.02
CA PRO A 28 -3.18 16.20 36.07
C PRO A 28 -3.14 15.15 34.96
N PHE A 29 -1.97 14.87 34.37
CA PHE A 29 -1.83 13.82 33.37
C PHE A 29 -1.99 12.43 34.00
N ARG A 30 -2.71 11.56 33.31
CA ARG A 30 -2.84 10.15 33.68
C ARG A 30 -2.35 9.27 32.53
N GLU A 31 -1.26 8.57 32.79
CA GLU A 31 -0.65 7.59 31.89
C GLU A 31 -1.12 6.19 32.30
N ILE A 32 -1.53 5.37 31.33
CA ILE A 32 -1.93 3.98 31.54
C ILE A 32 -0.97 3.08 30.78
N PHE A 33 -0.25 2.23 31.52
CA PHE A 33 0.67 1.24 30.97
C PHE A 33 0.00 -0.14 30.93
N PHE A 34 -0.01 -0.78 29.76
CA PHE A 34 -0.36 -2.18 29.63
C PHE A 34 0.91 -3.04 29.74
N ASP A 35 1.19 -3.50 30.96
CA ASP A 35 2.37 -4.29 31.30
C ASP A 35 1.91 -5.59 32.00
N PRO A 36 2.24 -6.79 31.49
CA PRO A 36 1.79 -8.05 32.08
C PRO A 36 2.66 -8.40 33.29
N PRO A 37 2.08 -8.60 34.49
CA PRO A 37 2.82 -9.11 35.63
C PRO A 37 3.17 -10.59 35.39
N THR A 38 4.33 -10.84 34.81
CA THR A 38 5.00 -12.14 34.69
C THR A 38 4.11 -13.29 34.18
N GLY A 39 3.93 -13.38 32.85
CA GLY A 39 3.58 -14.65 32.19
C GLY A 39 2.14 -14.86 31.74
N ASN A 40 1.29 -13.82 31.68
CA ASN A 40 0.00 -13.87 30.98
C ASN A 40 -0.07 -12.77 29.92
N THR A 41 -0.61 -13.10 28.74
CA THR A 41 -1.09 -12.10 27.77
C THR A 41 -2.19 -11.27 28.42
N GLY A 42 -2.03 -9.96 28.45
CA GLY A 42 -3.03 -9.06 29.03
C GLY A 42 -4.25 -8.95 28.13
N ASP A 43 -5.30 -9.73 28.41
CA ASP A 43 -6.62 -9.49 27.85
C ASP A 43 -7.17 -8.17 28.43
N PHE A 44 -7.57 -7.27 27.54
CA PHE A 44 -8.21 -6.01 27.90
C PHE A 44 -9.71 -6.27 28.16
N GLY A 45 -10.26 -5.92 29.32
CA GLY A 45 -11.69 -6.09 29.56
C GLY A 45 -12.20 -5.63 30.93
N ASP A 46 -13.36 -4.96 30.92
CA ASP A 46 -14.20 -4.72 32.10
C ASP A 46 -15.61 -5.34 31.84
N PRO A 47 -16.11 -6.22 32.73
CA PRO A 47 -17.28 -7.07 32.47
C PRO A 47 -18.65 -6.37 32.52
N ALA A 48 -18.75 -5.06 32.77
CA ALA A 48 -20.03 -4.43 33.11
C ALA A 48 -21.07 -4.23 31.96
N ASN A 49 -20.67 -4.32 30.68
CA ASN A 49 -21.34 -3.58 29.58
C ASN A 49 -21.87 -4.39 28.35
N TRP A 50 -22.05 -5.73 28.39
CA TRP A 50 -21.91 -6.60 27.17
C TRP A 50 -23.01 -7.67 26.77
N ASN A 51 -24.26 -7.75 27.28
CA ASN A 51 -25.15 -8.98 27.25
C ASN A 51 -26.47 -9.16 26.37
N ASP A 52 -26.71 -8.66 25.12
CA ASP A 52 -27.88 -8.97 24.22
C ASP A 52 -27.74 -8.53 22.72
N PRO A 53 -27.84 -9.44 21.71
CA PRO A 53 -27.07 -9.55 20.44
C PRO A 53 -27.50 -8.68 19.25
N SER A 54 -28.64 -8.00 19.34
CA SER A 54 -29.28 -7.39 18.18
C SER A 54 -28.61 -6.08 17.71
N ALA A 55 -27.44 -5.77 18.29
CA ALA A 55 -26.66 -4.58 18.02
C ALA A 55 -25.90 -4.72 16.69
N VAL A 56 -26.44 -4.09 15.64
CA VAL A 56 -25.62 -3.68 14.48
C VAL A 56 -24.53 -2.73 15.02
N PRO A 57 -23.26 -2.81 14.57
CA PRO A 57 -22.26 -1.79 14.90
C PRO A 57 -22.84 -0.40 14.57
N PRO A 58 -22.73 0.58 15.48
CA PRO A 58 -23.54 1.78 15.39
C PRO A 58 -23.14 2.60 14.16
N VAL A 59 -24.07 2.67 13.19
CA VAL A 59 -23.90 3.40 11.91
C VAL A 59 -23.46 4.85 12.13
N ASN A 60 -23.92 5.45 13.23
CA ASN A 60 -23.26 6.58 13.88
C ASN A 60 -22.93 6.14 15.32
N PRO A 61 -21.65 6.08 15.75
CA PRO A 61 -21.32 5.81 17.15
C PRO A 61 -22.00 6.86 18.04
N PRO A 62 -22.41 6.50 19.27
CA PRO A 62 -23.18 7.40 20.11
C PRO A 62 -22.45 8.73 20.29
N LEU A 63 -23.11 9.81 19.88
CA LEU A 63 -22.72 11.20 20.18
C LEU A 63 -22.90 11.45 21.68
N ALA A 64 -22.09 10.77 22.49
CA ALA A 64 -21.96 11.07 23.90
C ALA A 64 -21.53 12.54 24.02
N PRO A 65 -22.18 13.34 24.89
CA PRO A 65 -21.82 14.74 25.04
C PRO A 65 -20.35 14.86 25.41
N VAL A 66 -19.66 15.82 24.77
CA VAL A 66 -18.22 16.04 24.87
C VAL A 66 -17.87 16.67 26.24
N GLU A 67 -18.06 15.91 27.31
CA GLU A 67 -17.91 16.36 28.70
C GLU A 67 -16.72 15.67 29.38
N ASN A 68 -15.58 16.36 29.32
CA ASN A 68 -14.52 16.37 30.35
C ASN A 68 -13.99 15.02 30.90
N TYR A 69 -13.53 14.12 30.02
CA TYR A 69 -12.52 13.13 30.37
C TYR A 69 -11.16 13.60 29.81
N GLY A 70 -10.36 14.26 30.66
CA GLY A 70 -9.14 14.94 30.21
C GLY A 70 -7.97 13.99 29.87
N ASN A 71 -7.13 14.43 28.93
CA ASN A 71 -5.73 14.03 28.64
C ASN A 71 -5.24 12.72 29.27
N THR A 72 -5.86 11.59 28.92
CA THR A 72 -5.44 10.25 29.36
C THR A 72 -4.70 9.56 28.21
N TRP A 73 -3.45 9.19 28.43
CA TRP A 73 -2.55 8.64 27.41
C TRP A 73 -2.31 7.16 27.71
N TYR A 74 -2.46 6.29 26.71
CA TYR A 74 -2.34 4.84 26.87
C TYR A 74 -1.13 4.33 26.10
N TYR A 75 -0.36 3.45 26.74
CA TYR A 75 0.94 2.98 26.24
C TYR A 75 1.02 1.46 26.25
N VAL A 76 1.45 0.88 25.12
CA VAL A 76 1.87 -0.52 25.04
C VAL A 76 3.40 -0.52 25.04
N ASN A 77 3.97 -0.74 26.22
CA ASN A 77 5.40 -0.65 26.50
C ASN A 77 6.18 -1.74 25.74
N GLY A 78 7.37 -1.40 25.24
CA GLY A 78 8.04 -2.13 24.16
C GLY A 78 8.72 -3.47 24.52
N PHE A 79 8.23 -4.20 25.51
CA PHE A 79 8.50 -5.63 25.68
C PHE A 79 7.25 -6.50 25.46
N ASN A 80 6.10 -5.88 25.20
CA ASN A 80 4.79 -6.52 25.29
C ASN A 80 4.06 -6.54 23.94
N THR A 81 3.44 -7.68 23.65
CA THR A 81 2.41 -7.78 22.61
C THR A 81 1.05 -7.67 23.28
N ALA A 82 0.29 -6.62 22.95
CA ALA A 82 -1.14 -6.57 23.21
C ALA A 82 -1.86 -7.47 22.20
N THR A 83 -2.84 -8.26 22.64
CA THR A 83 -3.62 -9.11 21.74
C THR A 83 -5.11 -8.86 21.94
N ILE A 84 -5.84 -8.74 20.82
CA ILE A 84 -7.28 -8.52 20.75
C ILE A 84 -7.87 -9.75 20.05
N ASN A 85 -8.51 -10.67 20.78
CA ASN A 85 -8.97 -11.95 20.24
C ASN A 85 -10.51 -12.04 20.17
N ALA A 86 -11.02 -12.59 19.07
CA ALA A 86 -12.46 -12.86 18.88
C ALA A 86 -13.03 -13.88 19.88
N ASP A 87 -12.23 -14.90 20.26
CA ASP A 87 -12.63 -15.95 21.21
C ASP A 87 -12.48 -15.54 22.69
N SER A 88 -12.24 -14.24 22.97
CA SER A 88 -12.44 -13.70 24.32
C SER A 88 -13.89 -13.96 24.75
N PRO A 89 -14.15 -14.46 25.97
CA PRO A 89 -15.51 -14.79 26.44
C PRO A 89 -16.48 -13.59 26.55
N PHE A 90 -16.04 -12.38 26.16
CA PHE A 90 -16.82 -11.14 26.18
C PHE A 90 -16.88 -10.43 24.81
N GLY A 91 -16.18 -10.94 23.77
CA GLY A 91 -15.84 -10.14 22.59
C GLY A 91 -14.81 -9.05 22.91
N SER A 92 -14.30 -8.35 21.90
CA SER A 92 -13.22 -7.36 22.09
C SER A 92 -13.43 -6.09 21.25
N HIS A 93 -13.95 -5.04 21.90
CA HIS A 93 -14.05 -3.68 21.36
C HIS A 93 -13.47 -2.68 22.37
N PHE A 94 -12.40 -1.98 22.01
CA PHE A 94 -11.73 -1.03 22.89
C PHE A 94 -11.90 0.41 22.44
N SER A 95 -12.17 1.30 23.39
CA SER A 95 -12.18 2.74 23.13
C SER A 95 -11.26 3.49 24.09
N MET A 96 -10.31 4.24 23.53
CA MET A 96 -9.27 4.93 24.28
C MET A 96 -8.86 6.24 23.59
N TRP A 97 -8.21 7.12 24.34
CA TRP A 97 -8.00 8.52 23.94
C TRP A 97 -6.70 8.75 23.17
N HIS A 98 -5.60 8.10 23.53
CA HIS A 98 -4.38 8.07 22.73
C HIS A 98 -3.71 6.72 22.95
N LEU A 99 -3.09 6.15 21.92
CA LEU A 99 -2.43 4.85 21.99
C LEU A 99 -1.08 4.89 21.28
N PHE A 100 -0.02 4.52 22.01
CA PHE A 100 1.36 4.46 21.53
C PHE A 100 1.95 3.06 21.75
N PRO A 101 2.05 2.25 20.70
CA PRO A 101 2.97 1.14 20.65
C PRO A 101 4.38 1.70 20.39
N GLY A 102 5.30 1.52 21.35
CA GLY A 102 6.73 1.81 21.15
C GLY A 102 7.41 2.70 22.19
N ASP A 103 6.64 3.38 23.06
CA ASP A 103 7.22 4.28 24.07
C ASP A 103 7.57 3.57 25.39
N SER A 104 8.63 4.05 26.03
CA SER A 104 9.03 3.68 27.38
C SER A 104 9.65 4.88 28.09
N PRO A 105 8.89 5.62 28.94
CA PRO A 105 9.46 6.64 29.82
C PRO A 105 10.22 5.96 30.97
N SER A 106 11.35 5.34 30.66
CA SER A 106 12.22 4.73 31.65
C SER A 106 12.92 5.82 32.49
N PHE A 107 12.25 6.23 33.58
CA PHE A 107 12.79 7.17 34.56
C PHE A 107 14.03 6.59 35.26
N GLY A 108 15.21 6.79 34.66
CA GLY A 108 16.52 6.59 35.31
C GLY A 108 17.06 5.15 35.32
N ALA A 109 16.50 4.23 34.53
CA ALA A 109 17.09 2.91 34.31
C ALA A 109 18.07 2.95 33.12
N LEU A 110 19.13 2.14 33.17
CA LEU A 110 20.11 2.00 32.08
C LEU A 110 19.43 1.39 30.85
N ALA A 111 19.75 1.92 29.67
CA ALA A 111 19.17 1.53 28.38
C ALA A 111 19.12 0.00 28.18
N GLY A 112 17.91 -0.51 27.90
CA GLY A 112 17.68 -1.89 27.52
C GLY A 112 17.95 -2.14 26.03
N PRO A 113 17.82 -3.40 25.57
CA PRO A 113 17.72 -3.68 24.13
C PRO A 113 16.46 -3.02 23.55
N PRO A 114 16.42 -2.79 22.22
CA PRO A 114 15.38 -1.98 21.59
C PRO A 114 13.96 -2.47 21.88
N SER A 115 13.08 -1.51 22.23
CA SER A 115 11.75 -1.77 22.73
C SER A 115 10.69 -1.53 21.65
N PHE A 116 9.99 -2.59 21.26
CA PHE A 116 9.04 -2.63 20.15
C PHE A 116 7.61 -2.79 20.66
N GLY A 117 6.74 -1.82 20.43
CA GLY A 117 5.33 -1.92 20.82
C GLY A 117 4.51 -2.62 19.75
N ARG A 118 3.81 -3.71 20.13
CA ARG A 118 3.06 -4.53 19.17
C ARG A 118 1.61 -4.72 19.58
N ILE A 119 0.70 -4.56 18.64
CA ILE A 119 -0.71 -4.97 18.76
C ILE A 119 -1.02 -6.02 17.70
N VAL A 120 -1.59 -7.15 18.12
CA VAL A 120 -2.10 -8.18 17.20
C VAL A 120 -3.61 -8.31 17.40
N MET A 121 -4.37 -8.04 16.35
CA MET A 121 -5.82 -8.23 16.31
C MET A 121 -6.12 -9.54 15.59
N ASN A 122 -6.79 -10.47 16.27
CA ASN A 122 -7.21 -11.76 15.75
C ASN A 122 -8.74 -11.82 15.74
N GLY A 123 -9.33 -11.22 14.71
CA GLY A 123 -10.77 -11.08 14.55
C GLY A 123 -11.52 -12.36 14.16
N GLY A 124 -10.81 -13.45 13.89
CA GLY A 124 -11.41 -14.73 13.51
C GLY A 124 -12.24 -14.63 12.22
N VAL A 125 -13.30 -15.43 12.13
CA VAL A 125 -14.30 -15.34 11.04
C VAL A 125 -15.32 -14.28 11.40
N ALA A 126 -15.72 -13.45 10.44
CA ALA A 126 -16.76 -12.43 10.64
C ALA A 126 -18.06 -13.06 11.19
N PRO A 127 -18.56 -12.65 12.37
CA PRO A 127 -19.75 -13.24 12.97
C PRO A 127 -21.06 -12.89 12.24
N GLY A 128 -21.02 -11.90 11.34
CA GLY A 128 -22.11 -11.49 10.45
C GLY A 128 -21.65 -10.41 9.47
N PRO A 129 -22.51 -9.99 8.52
CA PRO A 129 -22.19 -8.89 7.60
C PRO A 129 -21.83 -7.62 8.37
N GLU A 130 -20.72 -6.98 7.99
CA GLU A 130 -20.15 -5.78 8.63
C GLU A 130 -19.80 -5.93 10.13
N GLN A 131 -19.76 -7.16 10.66
CA GLN A 131 -19.37 -7.43 12.04
C GLN A 131 -17.93 -7.99 12.11
N PHE A 132 -17.24 -7.65 13.19
CA PHE A 132 -15.82 -7.92 13.41
C PHE A 132 -15.64 -8.56 14.80
N GLY A 133 -14.82 -9.60 14.90
CA GLY A 133 -14.53 -10.29 16.16
C GLY A 133 -13.51 -9.53 17.04
N ALA A 134 -12.67 -8.70 16.42
CA ALA A 134 -11.70 -7.82 17.08
C ALA A 134 -11.94 -6.37 16.63
N SER A 135 -11.98 -5.41 17.55
CA SER A 135 -12.17 -4.00 17.17
C SER A 135 -11.51 -3.00 18.13
N LEU A 136 -11.07 -1.88 17.56
CA LEU A 136 -10.40 -0.78 18.28
C LEU A 136 -10.87 0.58 17.73
N THR A 137 -11.43 1.41 18.59
CA THR A 137 -12.16 2.64 18.24
C THR A 137 -11.63 3.86 19.02
N ILE A 138 -10.92 4.77 18.34
CA ILE A 138 -10.20 5.92 18.94
C ILE A 138 -10.82 7.23 18.44
N LEU A 139 -11.82 7.76 19.16
CA LEU A 139 -12.61 8.93 18.73
C LEU A 139 -12.21 10.21 19.49
N GLY A 140 -12.55 11.38 18.95
CA GLY A 140 -12.37 12.70 19.57
C GLY A 140 -11.30 13.57 18.91
N THR A 141 -10.67 14.46 19.67
CA THR A 141 -9.55 15.32 19.20
C THR A 141 -8.23 14.56 19.05
N ASN A 142 -8.33 13.25 18.84
CA ASN A 142 -7.37 12.24 19.24
C ASN A 142 -6.75 11.56 18.03
N ARG A 143 -5.62 10.86 18.22
CA ARG A 143 -4.92 10.10 17.17
C ARG A 143 -4.44 8.74 17.68
N LEU A 144 -4.49 7.76 16.79
CA LEU A 144 -3.69 6.54 16.87
C LEU A 144 -2.31 6.84 16.26
N ILE A 145 -1.23 6.58 17.00
CA ILE A 145 0.13 6.92 16.54
C ILE A 145 1.04 5.70 16.71
N LEU A 146 1.58 5.21 15.60
CA LEU A 146 2.53 4.10 15.55
C LEU A 146 3.95 4.64 15.32
N GLY A 147 4.94 4.09 16.02
CA GLY A 147 6.32 4.54 15.86
C GLY A 147 6.62 5.87 16.55
N GLN A 148 5.93 6.22 17.65
CA GLN A 148 6.16 7.52 18.31
C GLN A 148 7.36 7.47 19.25
N ARG A 149 8.20 8.49 19.13
CA ARG A 149 9.28 8.76 20.10
C ARG A 149 8.94 9.92 21.05
N CYS A 150 8.87 9.62 22.34
CA CYS A 150 8.68 10.62 23.39
C CYS A 150 9.85 11.61 23.45
N ASN A 151 9.53 12.89 23.63
CA ASN A 151 10.51 13.95 23.82
C ASN A 151 10.49 14.36 25.29
N GLN A 152 11.45 13.89 26.10
CA GLN A 152 11.54 14.29 27.51
C GLN A 152 11.67 15.82 27.61
N GLY A 153 10.69 16.45 28.28
CA GLY A 153 10.45 17.88 28.14
C GLY A 153 11.64 18.78 28.48
N GLY A 154 12.19 19.43 27.44
CA GLY A 154 13.01 20.65 27.56
C GLY A 154 14.43 20.48 28.12
N VAL A 155 14.82 19.28 28.54
CA VAL A 155 16.21 18.93 28.88
C VAL A 155 16.79 18.05 27.79
N ALA A 156 18.00 18.36 27.34
CA ALA A 156 18.71 17.65 26.28
C ALA A 156 19.20 16.26 26.75
N HIS A 157 18.26 15.35 26.99
CA HIS A 157 18.55 13.93 27.07
C HIS A 157 18.85 13.43 25.66
N ALA A 158 19.99 12.74 25.52
CA ALA A 158 20.34 12.11 24.26
C ALA A 158 19.22 11.13 23.87
N PHE A 159 18.67 11.33 22.68
CA PHE A 159 17.73 10.43 22.01
C PHE A 159 18.21 8.98 22.12
N ASP A 160 17.64 8.18 23.03
CA ASP A 160 18.04 6.77 23.23
C ASP A 160 17.72 5.98 21.95
N PRO A 161 18.72 5.54 21.16
CA PRO A 161 18.50 4.94 19.85
C PRO A 161 17.79 3.58 19.91
N SER A 162 17.40 3.09 21.08
CA SER A 162 16.77 1.78 21.26
C SER A 162 15.23 1.80 21.24
N THR A 163 14.54 2.91 21.55
CA THR A 163 13.08 2.90 21.79
C THR A 163 12.28 3.80 20.85
N GLY A 164 11.22 3.27 20.24
CA GLY A 164 10.24 4.06 19.47
C GLY A 164 9.37 3.28 18.49
N ASP A 165 9.80 2.12 17.99
CA ASP A 165 9.10 1.33 16.96
C ASP A 165 7.68 0.88 17.39
N GLY A 166 6.70 1.00 16.48
CA GLY A 166 5.32 0.58 16.71
C GLY A 166 4.68 -0.22 15.57
N GLU A 167 4.05 -1.35 15.89
CA GLU A 167 3.38 -2.24 14.94
C GLU A 167 1.93 -2.55 15.33
N ILE A 168 1.05 -2.57 14.32
CA ILE A 168 -0.26 -3.24 14.39
C ILE A 168 -0.39 -4.26 13.26
N ILE A 169 -0.81 -5.48 13.61
CA ILE A 169 -1.18 -6.54 12.66
C ILE A 169 -2.65 -6.90 12.85
N MET A 170 -3.42 -6.84 11.77
CA MET A 170 -4.85 -7.17 11.75
C MET A 170 -5.11 -8.46 10.96
N ASN A 171 -5.51 -9.51 11.67
CA ASN A 171 -5.84 -10.83 11.13
C ASN A 171 -7.34 -11.11 11.25
N GLY A 172 -7.92 -11.81 10.26
CA GLY A 172 -9.35 -12.11 10.24
C GLY A 172 -10.22 -10.86 10.33
N ALA A 173 -11.47 -11.02 10.77
CA ALA A 173 -12.45 -9.95 10.86
C ALA A 173 -12.13 -8.94 11.98
N SER A 174 -11.17 -8.03 11.72
CA SER A 174 -10.68 -6.98 12.62
C SER A 174 -11.07 -5.57 12.13
N ASP A 175 -11.55 -4.67 12.99
CA ASP A 175 -11.88 -3.27 12.64
C ASP A 175 -11.06 -2.25 13.45
N ILE A 176 -10.44 -1.27 12.79
CA ILE A 176 -9.95 -0.05 13.44
C ILE A 176 -10.76 1.14 12.92
N LEU A 177 -11.29 1.92 13.85
CA LEU A 177 -11.83 3.25 13.57
C LEU A 177 -11.06 4.25 14.42
N ALA A 178 -10.44 5.26 13.80
CA ALA A 178 -9.81 6.34 14.56
C ALA A 178 -10.09 7.70 13.93
N ASP A 179 -10.30 8.73 14.75
CA ASP A 179 -10.53 10.08 14.25
C ASP A 179 -9.30 10.58 13.47
N GLY A 180 -8.08 10.11 13.77
CA GLY A 180 -6.90 10.24 12.90
C GLY A 180 -5.85 9.16 13.17
N ILE A 181 -5.06 8.80 12.16
CA ILE A 181 -4.02 7.76 12.24
C ILE A 181 -2.68 8.33 11.75
N VAL A 182 -1.60 8.06 12.48
CA VAL A 182 -0.23 8.35 12.07
C VAL A 182 0.58 7.07 12.15
N VAL A 183 1.23 6.69 11.05
CA VAL A 183 2.11 5.51 10.96
C VAL A 183 3.52 6.02 10.69
N GLY A 184 4.41 5.87 11.67
CA GLY A 184 5.81 6.31 11.62
C GLY A 184 6.00 7.75 12.06
N GLU A 185 5.78 8.07 13.35
CA GLU A 185 5.95 9.43 13.90
C GLU A 185 7.28 9.60 14.66
N ARG A 186 8.34 10.01 13.95
CA ARG A 186 9.76 10.09 14.40
C ARG A 186 10.53 8.78 14.44
N ASP A 187 9.86 7.66 14.63
CA ASP A 187 10.44 6.32 14.55
C ASP A 187 9.62 5.44 13.59
N ARG A 188 9.95 4.15 13.48
CA ARG A 188 9.31 3.28 12.48
C ARG A 188 7.91 2.86 12.90
N GLY A 189 6.95 3.00 11.99
CA GLY A 189 5.57 2.56 12.19
C GLY A 189 5.15 1.56 11.12
N TYR A 190 4.51 0.47 11.54
CA TYR A 190 3.97 -0.54 10.63
C TYR A 190 2.49 -0.84 10.92
N LEU A 191 1.66 -0.81 9.88
CA LEU A 191 0.25 -1.23 9.95
C LEU A 191 -0.03 -2.25 8.84
N PHE A 192 -0.40 -3.47 9.24
CA PHE A 192 -0.87 -4.51 8.33
C PHE A 192 -2.38 -4.70 8.46
N ILE A 193 -3.10 -4.50 7.35
CA ILE A 193 -4.55 -4.69 7.22
C ILE A 193 -4.79 -5.97 6.41
N GLY A 194 -4.98 -7.11 7.08
CA GLY A 194 -5.23 -8.40 6.42
C GLY A 194 -6.56 -8.45 5.63
N PRO A 195 -6.81 -9.51 4.84
CA PRO A 195 -7.89 -9.54 3.84
C PRO A 195 -9.31 -9.30 4.38
N ASP A 196 -9.62 -9.81 5.57
CA ASP A 196 -10.92 -9.63 6.23
C ASP A 196 -10.97 -8.40 7.18
N ALA A 197 -9.89 -7.60 7.22
CA ALA A 197 -9.73 -6.49 8.14
C ALA A 197 -10.10 -5.14 7.53
N ARG A 198 -10.52 -4.20 8.37
CA ARG A 198 -10.99 -2.87 7.99
C ARG A 198 -10.30 -1.78 8.83
N VAL A 199 -9.84 -0.72 8.19
CA VAL A 199 -9.35 0.50 8.86
C VAL A 199 -10.07 1.73 8.32
N ARG A 200 -10.51 2.60 9.21
CA ARG A 200 -11.19 3.87 8.88
C ARG A 200 -10.53 5.01 9.65
N SER A 201 -10.04 6.03 8.93
CA SER A 201 -9.38 7.21 9.50
C SER A 201 -10.14 8.50 9.18
N GLY A 202 -10.71 9.10 10.21
CA GLY A 202 -11.42 10.37 10.14
C GLY A 202 -12.55 10.41 11.17
N ARG A 203 -12.98 11.62 11.54
CA ARG A 203 -14.13 11.76 12.44
C ARG A 203 -15.43 11.51 11.67
N ILE A 204 -16.19 10.48 12.09
CA ILE A 204 -17.58 10.28 11.61
C ILE A 204 -18.43 11.46 12.08
N LEU A 205 -19.12 12.12 11.14
CA LEU A 205 -20.09 13.16 11.43
C LEU A 205 -21.51 12.60 11.50
N ASP A 206 -22.45 13.42 11.98
CA ASP A 206 -23.88 13.09 12.11
C ASP A 206 -24.53 12.62 10.79
N ASP A 207 -23.94 12.96 9.64
CA ASP A 207 -24.35 12.54 8.29
C ASP A 207 -23.67 11.26 7.78
N GLY A 208 -22.96 10.54 8.65
CA GLY A 208 -22.28 9.27 8.35
C GLY A 208 -20.93 9.40 7.63
N ASN A 209 -20.55 10.60 7.17
CA ASN A 209 -19.30 10.78 6.42
C ASN A 209 -18.10 11.00 7.34
N LEU A 210 -16.95 10.42 6.97
CA LEU A 210 -15.66 10.76 7.55
C LEU A 210 -15.25 12.19 7.12
N ARG A 211 -15.10 13.11 8.08
CA ARG A 211 -14.55 14.46 7.82
C ARG A 211 -13.61 14.90 8.94
N ARG A 212 -12.49 15.52 8.52
CA ARG A 212 -11.40 16.05 9.37
C ARG A 212 -10.51 14.98 9.98
N GLN A 213 -9.27 15.41 10.25
CA GLN A 213 -8.10 14.62 10.64
C GLN A 213 -7.66 13.63 9.57
N ASP A 214 -6.34 13.52 9.40
CA ASP A 214 -5.72 12.89 8.23
C ASP A 214 -5.15 11.52 8.62
N PHE A 215 -5.12 10.60 7.66
CA PHE A 215 -4.23 9.44 7.73
C PHE A 215 -2.83 9.89 7.28
N ARG A 216 -1.81 9.67 8.11
CA ARG A 216 -0.43 10.10 7.83
C ARG A 216 0.50 8.90 7.81
N ILE A 217 1.35 8.81 6.79
CA ILE A 217 2.37 7.76 6.69
C ILE A 217 3.72 8.45 6.51
N GLY A 218 4.58 8.27 7.51
CA GLY A 218 5.84 8.98 7.68
C GLY A 218 5.65 10.44 8.14
N SER A 219 5.99 10.74 9.40
CA SER A 219 5.98 12.10 9.93
C SER A 219 7.13 12.36 10.90
N PHE A 220 7.70 13.57 10.86
CA PHE A 220 8.75 14.05 11.77
C PHE A 220 10.06 13.22 11.80
N GLY A 221 10.60 12.87 10.62
CA GLY A 221 11.96 12.30 10.49
C GLY A 221 13.10 13.28 10.87
N PRO A 222 14.36 13.02 10.46
CA PRO A 222 15.53 13.50 11.21
C PRO A 222 15.92 14.96 10.91
N SER A 223 15.15 15.69 10.10
CA SER A 223 15.52 17.04 9.71
C SER A 223 14.35 17.96 9.36
N ARG A 224 14.20 19.01 10.19
CA ARG A 224 13.61 20.29 9.78
C ARG A 224 14.66 21.21 9.12
N GLY A 225 15.46 20.68 8.20
CA GLY A 225 16.19 21.48 7.20
C GLY A 225 17.30 22.40 7.72
N GLU A 226 17.83 22.16 8.93
CA GLU A 226 18.94 22.92 9.51
C GLU A 226 20.16 22.03 9.78
N THR A 227 21.33 22.66 9.88
CA THR A 227 22.68 22.07 9.98
C THR A 227 22.98 21.43 11.35
N GLU A 228 22.02 20.70 11.91
CA GLU A 228 22.16 20.01 13.19
C GLU A 228 22.94 18.69 13.05
N PRO A 229 23.75 18.30 14.06
CA PRO A 229 24.43 17.01 14.06
C PRO A 229 23.39 15.88 14.11
N ILE A 230 23.40 15.04 13.07
CA ILE A 230 22.41 13.99 12.78
C ILE A 230 22.09 13.16 14.04
N PRO A 231 20.85 13.21 14.56
CA PRO A 231 20.37 12.23 15.53
C PRO A 231 20.32 10.86 14.85
N VAL A 232 21.07 9.88 15.38
CA VAL A 232 21.46 8.63 14.69
C VAL A 232 20.30 7.65 14.40
N ARG A 233 19.02 8.05 14.56
CA ARG A 233 17.87 7.14 14.38
C ARG A 233 16.46 7.76 14.26
N LEU A 234 16.31 9.07 14.03
CA LEU A 234 14.96 9.64 13.84
C LEU A 234 14.49 9.38 12.40
N GLU A 235 14.14 8.14 12.05
CA GLU A 235 13.79 7.80 10.66
C GLU A 235 12.40 8.32 10.30
N GLY A 236 11.42 8.16 11.20
CA GLY A 236 10.02 8.50 10.93
C GLY A 236 9.46 7.72 9.74
N ASP A 237 9.91 6.48 9.54
CA ASP A 237 9.54 5.67 8.38
C ASP A 237 8.19 4.95 8.65
N GLY A 238 7.17 5.32 7.88
CA GLY A 238 5.85 4.67 7.94
C GLY A 238 5.66 3.67 6.81
N LEU A 239 5.15 2.48 7.12
CA LEU A 239 4.70 1.50 6.14
C LEU A 239 3.27 1.02 6.46
N VAL A 240 2.37 1.13 5.50
CA VAL A 240 1.01 0.58 5.57
C VAL A 240 0.84 -0.45 4.47
N VAL A 241 0.36 -1.65 4.81
CA VAL A 241 0.05 -2.73 3.86
C VAL A 241 -1.45 -3.03 3.92
N VAL A 242 -2.11 -2.98 2.77
CA VAL A 242 -3.57 -3.13 2.62
C VAL A 242 -3.89 -4.36 1.77
N GLN A 243 -4.35 -5.42 2.42
CA GLN A 243 -4.97 -6.61 1.79
C GLN A 243 -6.50 -6.62 1.99
N GLY A 244 -6.99 -6.01 3.08
CA GLY A 244 -8.40 -5.77 3.34
C GLY A 244 -8.85 -4.39 2.86
N TYR A 245 -9.55 -3.64 3.73
CA TYR A 245 -10.15 -2.35 3.39
C TYR A 245 -9.54 -1.18 4.19
N LEU A 246 -9.18 -0.10 3.51
CA LEU A 246 -8.73 1.17 4.09
C LEU A 246 -9.56 2.35 3.58
N GLU A 247 -10.21 3.07 4.48
CA GLU A 247 -10.90 4.33 4.18
C GLU A 247 -10.25 5.49 4.95
N ALA A 248 -10.01 6.61 4.28
CA ALA A 248 -9.44 7.80 4.90
C ALA A 248 -10.06 9.10 4.35
N ALA A 249 -10.23 10.10 5.22
CA ALA A 249 -10.63 11.44 4.76
C ALA A 249 -9.58 12.06 3.81
N SER A 250 -8.29 11.87 4.11
CA SER A 250 -7.14 12.19 3.27
C SER A 250 -5.95 11.35 3.70
N ILE A 251 -5.06 11.00 2.77
CA ILE A 251 -3.77 10.37 3.07
C ILE A 251 -2.66 11.40 2.79
N ILE A 252 -1.74 11.59 3.73
CA ILE A 252 -0.62 12.54 3.64
C ILE A 252 0.70 11.81 3.85
N MET A 253 1.64 11.92 2.90
CA MET A 253 2.94 11.23 2.94
C MET A 253 4.07 12.02 2.25
N PRO A 254 5.25 12.16 2.85
CA PRO A 254 5.56 12.20 4.28
C PRO A 254 5.68 13.66 4.78
N GLU A 255 5.82 13.84 6.09
CA GLU A 255 6.05 15.16 6.70
C GLU A 255 7.43 15.30 7.33
N SER A 256 8.00 16.52 7.29
CA SER A 256 9.14 16.93 8.13
C SER A 256 10.38 15.99 8.12
N GLY A 257 10.74 15.44 6.97
CA GLY A 257 11.96 14.63 6.79
C GLY A 257 11.77 13.12 6.98
N ALA A 258 10.52 12.65 7.09
CA ALA A 258 10.17 11.24 7.16
C ALA A 258 10.09 10.56 5.77
N LYS A 259 9.88 9.23 5.76
CA LYS A 259 9.49 8.46 4.58
C LYS A 259 8.15 7.77 4.80
N GLY A 260 7.30 7.68 3.78
CA GLY A 260 6.03 6.95 3.86
C GLY A 260 5.82 6.02 2.67
N GLU A 261 5.49 4.76 2.92
CA GLU A 261 5.03 3.81 1.91
C GLU A 261 3.60 3.33 2.20
N LEU A 262 2.71 3.47 1.22
CA LEU A 262 1.41 2.81 1.18
C LEU A 262 1.46 1.70 0.13
N ARG A 263 1.25 0.46 0.57
CA ARG A 263 1.25 -0.73 -0.28
C ARG A 263 -0.12 -1.38 -0.28
N VAL A 264 -0.65 -1.68 -1.46
CA VAL A 264 -1.94 -2.35 -1.66
C VAL A 264 -1.68 -3.67 -2.36
N GLU A 265 -2.04 -4.76 -1.70
CA GLU A 265 -1.82 -6.15 -2.11
C GLU A 265 -3.19 -6.82 -2.27
N GLY A 266 -3.90 -6.46 -3.35
CA GLY A 266 -5.27 -6.93 -3.61
C GLY A 266 -6.38 -6.31 -2.75
N GLY A 267 -6.04 -5.41 -1.81
CA GLY A 267 -7.02 -4.71 -0.96
C GLY A 267 -7.73 -3.52 -1.63
N GLU A 268 -8.67 -2.93 -0.92
CA GLU A 268 -9.43 -1.74 -1.31
C GLU A 268 -8.97 -0.51 -0.52
N VAL A 269 -8.68 0.58 -1.23
CA VAL A 269 -8.37 1.90 -0.66
C VAL A 269 -9.35 2.95 -1.17
N VAL A 270 -10.00 3.64 -0.23
CA VAL A 270 -10.95 4.73 -0.50
C VAL A 270 -10.49 6.01 0.22
N ILE A 271 -10.20 7.05 -0.54
CA ILE A 271 -9.75 8.34 -0.04
C ILE A 271 -10.82 9.39 -0.36
N ALA A 272 -11.53 9.88 0.66
CA ALA A 272 -12.69 10.74 0.44
C ALA A 272 -12.36 12.11 -0.16
N SER A 273 -11.20 12.68 0.16
CA SER A 273 -10.75 13.98 -0.36
C SER A 273 -9.49 13.90 -1.23
N ARG A 274 -8.29 13.64 -0.69
CA ARG A 274 -7.04 13.74 -1.47
C ARG A 274 -5.94 12.80 -1.01
N LEU A 275 -5.09 12.41 -1.96
CA LEU A 275 -3.78 11.82 -1.71
C LEU A 275 -2.72 12.92 -1.82
N TRP A 276 -2.16 13.35 -0.69
CA TRP A 276 -1.18 14.42 -0.63
C TRP A 276 0.23 13.86 -0.47
N MET A 277 1.03 13.97 -1.52
CA MET A 277 2.47 13.68 -1.52
C MET A 277 3.35 14.85 -2.00
N ASN A 278 2.78 16.04 -2.23
CA ASN A 278 3.56 17.26 -2.55
C ASN A 278 4.25 17.82 -1.30
N PHE A 279 5.54 18.16 -1.39
CA PHE A 279 6.26 18.88 -0.34
C PHE A 279 7.29 19.85 -0.94
N GLU A 280 7.99 20.59 -0.08
CA GLU A 280 8.93 21.64 -0.49
C GLU A 280 10.05 21.04 -1.37
N LEU A 281 10.20 21.55 -2.60
CA LEU A 281 11.17 21.06 -3.58
C LEU A 281 12.61 21.05 -3.03
N GLY A 282 13.39 20.04 -3.42
CA GLY A 282 14.79 19.88 -3.03
C GLY A 282 15.00 19.31 -1.61
N ARG A 283 13.95 18.77 -0.98
CA ARG A 283 14.04 18.08 0.33
C ARG A 283 14.29 16.58 0.14
N ALA A 284 15.51 16.22 -0.30
CA ALA A 284 15.90 14.82 -0.54
C ALA A 284 15.80 13.87 0.68
N SER A 285 15.61 14.41 1.91
CA SER A 285 15.32 13.62 3.11
C SER A 285 13.85 13.20 3.27
N ARG A 286 12.97 13.55 2.32
CA ARG A 286 11.57 13.13 2.29
C ARG A 286 11.32 12.26 1.07
N SER A 287 10.57 11.17 1.22
CA SER A 287 10.11 10.34 0.10
C SER A 287 8.74 9.73 0.38
N ALA A 288 7.86 9.73 -0.62
CA ALA A 288 6.61 8.98 -0.58
C ALA A 288 6.67 7.83 -1.60
N LYS A 289 6.08 6.68 -1.26
CA LYS A 289 5.86 5.59 -2.23
C LYS A 289 4.43 5.07 -2.15
N VAL A 290 3.78 4.91 -3.29
CA VAL A 290 2.56 4.12 -3.44
C VAL A 290 2.90 2.89 -4.26
N SER A 291 2.60 1.71 -3.72
CA SER A 291 2.90 0.40 -4.32
C SER A 291 1.59 -0.36 -4.55
N LEU A 292 1.18 -0.58 -5.79
CA LEU A 292 -0.06 -1.28 -6.15
C LEU A 292 0.27 -2.62 -6.80
N ILE A 293 -0.15 -3.72 -6.17
CA ILE A 293 0.31 -5.08 -6.47
C ILE A 293 -0.88 -5.97 -6.86
N GLY A 294 -0.80 -6.55 -8.06
CA GLY A 294 -1.85 -7.34 -8.69
C GLY A 294 -2.97 -6.48 -9.28
N SER A 295 -4.01 -7.15 -9.79
CA SER A 295 -5.17 -6.54 -10.45
C SER A 295 -6.48 -6.67 -9.66
N GLN A 296 -6.43 -7.24 -8.45
CA GLN A 296 -7.64 -7.60 -7.68
C GLN A 296 -8.09 -6.49 -6.71
N GLY A 297 -7.19 -5.56 -6.38
CA GLY A 297 -7.49 -4.44 -5.47
C GLY A 297 -8.10 -3.24 -6.18
N SER A 298 -8.50 -2.24 -5.41
CA SER A 298 -9.02 -0.96 -5.90
C SER A 298 -8.38 0.22 -5.17
N PHE A 299 -8.19 1.34 -5.88
CA PHE A 299 -7.65 2.57 -5.31
C PHE A 299 -8.44 3.77 -5.85
N ASN A 300 -9.23 4.41 -4.98
CA ASN A 300 -10.16 5.47 -5.36
C ASN A 300 -9.94 6.74 -4.54
N VAL A 301 -9.68 7.87 -5.19
CA VAL A 301 -9.70 9.20 -4.58
C VAL A 301 -10.96 9.92 -5.05
N LEU A 302 -11.92 10.17 -4.16
CA LEU A 302 -13.31 10.41 -4.58
C LEU A 302 -13.63 11.85 -5.01
N ASN A 303 -13.14 12.88 -4.30
CA ASN A 303 -13.60 14.27 -4.47
C ASN A 303 -12.45 15.29 -4.57
N GLY A 304 -11.24 14.86 -4.90
CA GLY A 304 -10.06 15.71 -4.86
C GLY A 304 -8.78 14.99 -5.29
N ASP A 305 -7.68 15.72 -5.22
CA ASP A 305 -6.57 15.47 -6.14
C ASP A 305 -5.59 14.38 -5.68
N ILE A 306 -4.93 13.77 -6.66
CA ILE A 306 -3.72 12.96 -6.50
C ILE A 306 -2.52 13.88 -6.70
N LEU A 307 -1.85 14.26 -5.62
CA LEU A 307 -0.76 15.24 -5.63
C LEU A 307 0.57 14.52 -5.36
N GLY A 308 1.41 14.34 -6.38
CA GLY A 308 2.70 13.64 -6.31
C GLY A 308 3.89 14.41 -6.89
N ASN A 309 3.79 15.72 -7.07
CA ASN A 309 4.77 16.60 -7.72
C ASN A 309 6.05 16.80 -6.86
N HIS A 310 6.94 15.79 -6.85
CA HIS A 310 8.28 15.86 -6.25
C HIS A 310 9.19 14.72 -6.77
N ASP A 311 10.50 14.98 -6.91
CA ASP A 311 11.53 14.05 -7.44
C ASP A 311 11.87 12.84 -6.55
N THR A 312 11.21 12.74 -5.39
CA THR A 312 11.34 11.64 -4.42
C THR A 312 10.01 10.96 -4.10
N VAL A 313 8.94 11.34 -4.82
CA VAL A 313 7.68 10.58 -4.85
C VAL A 313 7.82 9.47 -5.88
N THR A 314 7.41 8.26 -5.51
CA THR A 314 7.44 7.09 -6.40
C THR A 314 6.05 6.45 -6.45
N PHE A 315 5.50 6.34 -7.66
CA PHE A 315 4.36 5.47 -7.92
C PHE A 315 4.88 4.14 -8.48
N SER A 316 4.40 3.02 -7.96
CA SER A 316 4.88 1.71 -8.32
C SER A 316 3.72 0.76 -8.57
N TRP A 317 3.75 0.09 -9.72
CA TRP A 317 2.81 -0.96 -10.06
C TRP A 317 3.54 -2.29 -10.28
N THR A 318 2.98 -3.36 -9.75
CA THR A 318 3.41 -4.74 -9.98
C THR A 318 2.23 -5.49 -10.55
N ALA A 319 2.33 -5.89 -11.83
CA ALA A 319 1.26 -6.59 -12.52
C ALA A 319 1.18 -8.07 -12.10
N ASP A 320 -0.04 -8.59 -11.97
CA ASP A 320 -0.29 -10.03 -12.05
C ASP A 320 -0.62 -10.43 -13.50
N ALA A 321 -0.96 -11.70 -13.72
CA ALA A 321 -1.31 -12.24 -15.02
C ALA A 321 -2.42 -11.47 -15.77
N ASN A 322 -3.33 -10.81 -15.06
CA ASN A 322 -4.49 -10.10 -15.61
C ASN A 322 -4.26 -8.60 -15.75
N GLY A 323 -3.30 -8.02 -15.00
CA GLY A 323 -2.95 -6.61 -15.08
C GLY A 323 -2.57 -5.99 -13.73
N VAL A 324 -2.96 -4.74 -13.54
CA VAL A 324 -2.65 -3.92 -12.36
C VAL A 324 -3.93 -3.28 -11.79
N THR A 325 -3.92 -2.92 -10.51
CA THR A 325 -4.92 -2.04 -9.91
C THR A 325 -4.69 -0.59 -10.39
N PRO A 326 -5.60 0.02 -11.16
CA PRO A 326 -5.52 1.43 -11.51
C PRO A 326 -5.81 2.32 -10.29
N MET A 327 -5.31 3.56 -10.33
CA MET A 327 -5.73 4.64 -9.44
C MET A 327 -6.79 5.49 -10.12
N PHE A 328 -7.98 5.57 -9.51
CA PHE A 328 -9.04 6.49 -9.95
C PHE A 328 -9.02 7.77 -9.11
N GLY A 329 -9.17 8.93 -9.75
CA GLY A 329 -9.30 10.22 -9.08
C GLY A 329 -10.48 11.04 -9.62
N GLY A 330 -11.52 11.27 -8.81
CA GLY A 330 -12.68 12.11 -9.14
C GLY A 330 -12.40 13.63 -9.14
N ALA A 331 -11.15 14.02 -9.40
CA ALA A 331 -10.68 15.40 -9.58
C ALA A 331 -9.39 15.34 -10.43
N GLY A 332 -8.35 16.12 -10.12
CA GLY A 332 -7.11 16.12 -10.90
C GLY A 332 -6.00 15.22 -10.36
N ALA A 333 -4.93 15.07 -11.15
CA ALA A 333 -3.66 14.50 -10.72
C ALA A 333 -2.50 15.40 -11.16
N ASP A 334 -1.59 15.69 -10.24
CA ASP A 334 -0.32 16.38 -10.52
C ASP A 334 0.84 15.44 -10.19
N ILE A 335 1.43 14.86 -11.24
CA ILE A 335 2.50 13.86 -11.18
C ILE A 335 3.86 14.40 -11.65
N GLU A 336 3.96 15.71 -11.90
CA GLU A 336 5.17 16.31 -12.48
C GLU A 336 6.41 16.02 -11.65
N GLY A 337 7.45 15.45 -12.28
CA GLY A 337 8.70 15.16 -11.59
C GLY A 337 8.70 13.85 -10.78
N ALA A 338 7.56 13.22 -10.54
CA ALA A 338 7.48 11.95 -9.81
C ALA A 338 8.19 10.81 -10.55
N LYS A 339 8.51 9.73 -9.82
CA LYS A 339 9.06 8.49 -10.38
C LYS A 339 7.97 7.46 -10.63
N LEU A 340 8.17 6.65 -11.66
CA LEU A 340 7.33 5.51 -12.02
C LEU A 340 8.15 4.22 -12.02
N GLU A 341 7.76 3.25 -11.18
CA GLU A 341 8.36 1.92 -11.15
C GLU A 341 7.35 0.86 -11.62
N LEU A 342 7.73 0.07 -12.62
CA LEU A 342 6.85 -0.92 -13.25
C LEU A 342 7.47 -2.30 -13.22
N ASP A 343 6.88 -3.22 -12.46
CA ASP A 343 7.11 -4.64 -12.68
C ASP A 343 5.95 -5.21 -13.51
N LEU A 344 6.26 -5.65 -14.71
CA LEU A 344 5.31 -6.22 -15.68
C LEU A 344 5.67 -7.67 -16.02
N SER A 345 6.51 -8.31 -15.22
CA SER A 345 7.10 -9.63 -15.52
C SER A 345 6.04 -10.71 -15.67
N ASP A 346 5.05 -10.73 -14.78
CA ASP A 346 3.97 -11.73 -14.76
C ASP A 346 2.80 -11.39 -15.71
N TYR A 347 2.74 -10.17 -16.27
CA TYR A 347 1.61 -9.73 -17.08
C TYR A 347 1.45 -10.58 -18.36
N GLN A 348 0.21 -11.02 -18.64
CA GLN A 348 -0.13 -11.71 -19.89
C GLN A 348 -0.74 -10.73 -20.88
N PHE A 349 0.03 -10.38 -21.90
CA PHE A 349 -0.36 -9.38 -22.89
C PHE A 349 -0.45 -9.95 -24.31
N THR A 350 -1.24 -9.26 -25.11
CA THR A 350 -1.30 -9.36 -26.57
C THR A 350 -0.70 -8.08 -27.17
N PRO A 351 -0.37 -8.05 -28.48
CA PRO A 351 0.11 -6.82 -29.14
C PRO A 351 -0.86 -5.62 -29.06
N SER A 352 -2.13 -5.86 -28.74
CA SER A 352 -3.17 -4.83 -28.55
C SER A 352 -3.59 -4.63 -27.09
N SER A 353 -2.88 -5.23 -26.12
CA SER A 353 -3.17 -5.03 -24.70
C SER A 353 -2.88 -3.59 -24.28
N THR A 354 -3.71 -3.10 -23.36
CA THR A 354 -3.59 -1.80 -22.69
C THR A 354 -3.83 -1.99 -21.20
N LEU A 355 -3.07 -1.29 -20.35
CA LEU A 355 -3.37 -1.17 -18.92
C LEU A 355 -3.54 0.31 -18.57
N THR A 356 -4.53 0.64 -17.75
CA THR A 356 -4.65 1.96 -17.14
C THR A 356 -3.89 1.96 -15.82
N LEU A 357 -3.03 2.96 -15.61
CA LEU A 357 -2.37 3.20 -14.33
C LEU A 357 -3.12 4.24 -13.51
N LEU A 358 -3.56 5.30 -14.18
CA LEU A 358 -4.23 6.47 -13.62
C LEU A 358 -5.37 6.87 -14.54
N ASP A 359 -6.53 7.15 -13.96
CA ASP A 359 -7.76 7.61 -14.60
C ASP A 359 -8.29 8.76 -13.73
N VAL A 360 -8.30 9.98 -14.26
CA VAL A 360 -8.78 11.19 -13.56
C VAL A 360 -9.70 12.01 -14.46
N GLU A 361 -10.33 13.05 -13.91
CA GLU A 361 -11.26 13.89 -14.68
C GLU A 361 -10.58 14.51 -15.93
N PRO A 362 -11.29 14.59 -17.08
CA PRO A 362 -10.81 15.19 -18.32
C PRO A 362 -10.18 16.58 -18.15
N ASP A 363 -9.11 16.85 -18.90
CA ASP A 363 -8.28 18.06 -18.83
C ASP A 363 -7.61 18.34 -17.44
N LEU A 364 -7.70 17.43 -16.45
CA LEU A 364 -7.12 17.60 -15.10
C LEU A 364 -5.93 16.67 -14.76
N LEU A 365 -5.32 16.04 -15.76
CA LEU A 365 -4.00 15.41 -15.64
C LEU A 365 -2.89 16.44 -15.88
N PHE A 366 -1.95 16.57 -14.95
CA PHE A 366 -0.85 17.52 -15.00
C PHE A 366 0.51 16.84 -14.83
N GLY A 367 1.43 17.20 -15.73
CA GLY A 367 2.83 16.78 -15.69
C GLY A 367 3.12 15.37 -16.21
N THR A 368 4.38 14.96 -16.05
CA THR A 368 4.87 13.62 -16.43
C THR A 368 5.80 13.04 -15.39
N PHE A 369 5.92 11.71 -15.37
CA PHE A 369 6.95 11.02 -14.60
C PHE A 369 8.33 11.34 -15.17
N SER A 370 9.27 11.75 -14.30
CA SER A 370 10.63 12.16 -14.69
C SER A 370 11.61 10.99 -14.88
N ASP A 371 11.31 9.86 -14.24
CA ASP A 371 12.14 8.66 -14.15
C ASP A 371 11.20 7.46 -14.23
N ILE A 372 11.29 6.69 -15.33
CA ILE A 372 10.44 5.53 -15.62
C ILE A 372 11.32 4.29 -15.62
N ARG A 373 11.14 3.42 -14.62
CA ARG A 373 11.99 2.25 -14.37
C ARG A 373 11.19 0.97 -14.48
N PHE A 374 11.52 0.14 -15.46
CA PHE A 374 11.03 -1.24 -15.52
C PHE A 374 11.89 -2.13 -14.61
N LEU A 375 11.25 -2.96 -13.78
CA LEU A 375 11.92 -3.81 -12.78
C LEU A 375 12.23 -5.22 -13.29
N GLY A 376 11.72 -5.58 -14.48
CA GLY A 376 11.91 -6.86 -15.12
C GLY A 376 12.02 -6.73 -16.65
N ASN A 377 11.90 -7.85 -17.36
CA ASN A 377 12.15 -7.93 -18.80
C ASN A 377 10.95 -7.53 -19.69
N THR A 378 9.76 -7.37 -19.12
CA THR A 378 8.61 -6.78 -19.80
C THR A 378 8.65 -5.25 -19.71
N THR A 379 8.65 -4.58 -20.86
CA THR A 379 8.58 -3.13 -21.02
C THR A 379 7.28 -2.72 -21.75
N ALA A 380 6.93 -1.43 -21.69
CA ALA A 380 5.77 -0.87 -22.38
C ALA A 380 5.99 0.61 -22.69
N THR A 381 5.18 1.17 -23.60
CA THR A 381 5.08 2.62 -23.79
C THR A 381 4.12 3.21 -22.76
N VAL A 382 4.60 4.19 -21.97
CA VAL A 382 3.76 5.02 -21.10
C VAL A 382 3.17 6.16 -21.94
N ASN A 383 1.84 6.23 -22.01
CA ASN A 383 1.09 7.26 -22.73
C ASN A 383 0.39 8.17 -21.73
N TYR A 384 0.41 9.47 -21.99
CA TYR A 384 -0.31 10.49 -21.23
C TYR A 384 -1.38 11.08 -22.14
N ASP A 385 -2.65 10.85 -21.81
CA ASP A 385 -3.80 11.45 -22.50
C ASP A 385 -4.40 12.55 -21.62
N TYR A 386 -3.81 13.75 -21.71
CA TYR A 386 -4.25 14.91 -20.95
C TYR A 386 -5.70 15.32 -21.20
N PHE A 387 -6.25 14.98 -22.39
CA PHE A 387 -7.62 15.34 -22.73
C PHE A 387 -8.62 14.43 -22.01
N ASN A 388 -8.37 13.12 -21.99
CA ASN A 388 -9.25 12.18 -21.28
C ASN A 388 -8.95 12.07 -19.79
N GLY A 389 -7.74 12.45 -19.34
CA GLY A 389 -7.30 12.34 -17.94
C GLY A 389 -6.50 11.07 -17.64
N ASP A 390 -6.08 10.31 -18.66
CA ASP A 390 -5.52 8.97 -18.48
C ASP A 390 -3.99 8.91 -18.53
N VAL A 391 -3.41 8.02 -17.72
CA VAL A 391 -2.07 7.44 -17.96
C VAL A 391 -2.21 5.96 -18.23
N THR A 392 -1.82 5.53 -19.44
CA THR A 392 -1.96 4.14 -19.90
C THR A 392 -0.65 3.54 -20.38
N LEU A 393 -0.50 2.23 -20.19
CA LEU A 393 0.54 1.41 -20.80
C LEU A 393 0.00 0.76 -22.07
N SER A 394 0.80 0.79 -23.14
CA SER A 394 0.49 0.13 -24.41
C SER A 394 1.76 -0.36 -25.10
N GLY A 395 1.62 -1.14 -26.18
CA GLY A 395 2.78 -1.60 -26.95
C GLY A 395 3.74 -2.45 -26.12
N PHE A 396 3.19 -3.35 -25.30
CA PHE A 396 3.95 -4.23 -24.41
C PHE A 396 4.95 -5.09 -25.20
N GLN A 397 6.20 -5.13 -24.71
CA GLN A 397 7.27 -5.93 -25.27
C GLN A 397 7.93 -6.72 -24.15
N ARG A 398 7.99 -8.04 -24.29
CA ARG A 398 9.01 -8.82 -23.57
C ARG A 398 10.29 -8.64 -24.35
N THR A 399 11.16 -7.77 -23.85
CA THR A 399 12.59 -7.93 -24.10
C THR A 399 12.91 -9.31 -23.54
N ALA A 400 13.56 -10.19 -24.31
CA ALA A 400 14.08 -11.39 -23.64
C ALA A 400 15.08 -10.89 -22.58
N GLY A 401 15.11 -11.52 -21.42
CA GLY A 401 16.32 -11.40 -20.60
C GLY A 401 17.51 -11.91 -21.41
N PRO A 402 18.76 -11.59 -21.00
CA PRO A 402 19.88 -12.37 -21.47
C PRO A 402 19.52 -13.85 -21.29
N LEU A 403 19.81 -14.64 -22.31
CA LEU A 403 19.58 -16.07 -22.23
C LEU A 403 20.44 -16.62 -21.07
N GLU A 404 19.99 -17.65 -20.37
CA GLU A 404 20.71 -18.16 -19.18
C GLU A 404 22.16 -18.61 -19.51
N GLY A 405 22.49 -18.82 -20.79
CA GLY A 405 23.84 -19.06 -21.29
C GLY A 405 24.51 -17.90 -22.07
N ASP A 406 23.92 -16.71 -22.11
CA ASP A 406 24.42 -15.47 -22.75
C ASP A 406 25.21 -14.68 -21.69
N PHE A 407 26.41 -15.16 -21.40
CA PHE A 407 27.23 -14.74 -20.27
C PHE A 407 28.02 -13.45 -20.53
N ASP A 408 28.18 -13.01 -21.78
CA ASP A 408 28.72 -11.67 -22.07
C ASP A 408 27.64 -10.60 -22.37
N GLU A 409 26.36 -11.01 -22.36
CA GLU A 409 25.17 -10.18 -22.49
C GLU A 409 25.11 -9.42 -23.85
N ASP A 410 25.69 -10.01 -24.91
CA ASP A 410 25.68 -9.46 -26.26
C ASP A 410 24.39 -9.78 -27.04
N GLY A 411 23.61 -10.75 -26.55
CA GLY A 411 22.29 -11.09 -27.07
C GLY A 411 22.23 -12.31 -27.98
N ASP A 412 23.26 -13.16 -28.02
CA ASP A 412 23.10 -14.56 -28.45
C ASP A 412 23.87 -15.57 -27.56
N VAL A 413 23.70 -16.87 -27.81
CA VAL A 413 24.39 -17.93 -27.04
C VAL A 413 25.36 -18.67 -27.95
N ASP A 414 26.63 -18.32 -27.84
CA ASP A 414 27.63 -18.43 -28.89
C ASP A 414 28.93 -19.13 -28.37
N GLY A 415 30.00 -19.12 -29.15
CA GLY A 415 31.33 -19.58 -28.72
C GLY A 415 32.02 -18.67 -27.71
N THR A 416 31.62 -17.40 -27.60
CA THR A 416 32.20 -16.39 -26.70
C THR A 416 31.76 -16.63 -25.26
N ASP A 417 30.47 -16.88 -25.04
CA ASP A 417 29.93 -17.39 -23.77
C ASP A 417 30.64 -18.65 -23.28
N LEU A 418 30.93 -19.57 -24.20
CA LEU A 418 31.64 -20.79 -23.87
C LEU A 418 33.06 -20.51 -23.36
N GLU A 419 33.73 -19.46 -23.85
CA GLU A 419 34.99 -19.00 -23.27
C GLU A 419 34.77 -18.37 -21.88
N THR A 420 33.71 -17.58 -21.69
CA THR A 420 33.33 -17.02 -20.37
C THR A 420 33.08 -18.11 -19.33
N TRP A 421 32.25 -19.13 -19.63
CA TRP A 421 32.02 -20.27 -18.75
C TRP A 421 33.31 -21.07 -18.47
N LYS A 422 34.16 -21.30 -19.47
CA LYS A 422 35.47 -21.96 -19.26
C LYS A 422 36.39 -21.18 -18.32
N MET A 423 36.32 -19.84 -18.35
CA MET A 423 37.13 -18.98 -17.48
C MET A 423 36.63 -19.01 -16.03
N GLY A 424 35.31 -19.10 -15.81
CA GLY A 424 34.72 -19.17 -14.46
C GLY A 424 34.60 -20.57 -13.87
N TYR A 425 34.68 -21.64 -14.67
CA TYR A 425 34.46 -23.02 -14.22
C TYR A 425 35.24 -23.39 -12.94
N GLY A 426 34.50 -23.85 -11.92
CA GLY A 426 35.03 -24.15 -10.59
C GLY A 426 35.00 -22.98 -9.59
N THR A 427 34.52 -21.80 -10.00
CA THR A 427 34.14 -20.73 -9.06
C THR A 427 32.95 -21.18 -8.22
N ALA A 428 32.98 -20.96 -6.91
CA ALA A 428 31.94 -21.45 -6.00
C ALA A 428 31.72 -20.49 -4.81
N GLY A 429 30.46 -20.28 -4.45
CA GLY A 429 30.02 -19.46 -3.32
C GLY A 429 29.99 -17.95 -3.57
N SER A 430 30.32 -17.51 -4.79
CA SER A 430 30.25 -16.10 -5.21
C SER A 430 30.28 -15.94 -6.74
N ALA A 431 29.83 -16.95 -7.50
CA ALA A 431 29.74 -16.82 -8.94
C ALA A 431 28.67 -15.79 -9.34
N THR A 432 28.82 -15.21 -10.51
CA THR A 432 27.84 -14.31 -11.13
C THR A 432 27.50 -14.80 -12.53
N HIS A 433 26.37 -14.36 -13.08
CA HIS A 433 25.97 -14.65 -14.47
C HIS A 433 27.13 -14.44 -15.47
N ALA A 434 27.77 -13.27 -15.44
CA ALA A 434 28.93 -12.93 -16.28
C ALA A 434 30.24 -13.70 -15.96
N GLN A 435 30.18 -14.73 -15.11
CA GLN A 435 31.25 -15.70 -14.87
C GLN A 435 30.86 -17.12 -15.32
N GLY A 436 29.64 -17.32 -15.84
CA GLY A 436 29.13 -18.62 -16.28
C GLY A 436 28.14 -19.30 -15.34
N ASP A 437 27.59 -18.59 -14.34
CA ASP A 437 26.53 -19.11 -13.44
C ASP A 437 25.15 -18.89 -14.08
N ALA A 438 24.63 -19.94 -14.70
CA ALA A 438 23.43 -19.91 -15.54
C ALA A 438 22.16 -20.23 -14.76
N ASP A 439 22.24 -21.05 -13.72
CA ASP A 439 21.08 -21.35 -12.84
C ASP A 439 20.99 -20.44 -11.60
N ALA A 440 21.92 -19.49 -11.48
CA ALA A 440 22.07 -18.51 -10.40
C ALA A 440 22.31 -19.14 -9.01
N ASN A 441 22.93 -20.33 -8.94
CA ASN A 441 23.23 -21.01 -7.68
C ASN A 441 24.50 -20.50 -6.96
N ASN A 442 25.24 -19.55 -7.56
CA ASN A 442 26.54 -19.00 -7.11
C ASN A 442 27.74 -19.95 -7.28
N VAL A 443 27.63 -20.96 -8.16
CA VAL A 443 28.70 -21.89 -8.58
C VAL A 443 28.71 -21.99 -10.11
N VAL A 444 29.89 -22.09 -10.71
CA VAL A 444 30.03 -22.35 -12.17
C VAL A 444 30.46 -23.80 -12.36
N ASP A 445 29.52 -24.68 -12.71
CA ASP A 445 29.78 -26.10 -12.93
C ASP A 445 29.15 -26.69 -14.21
N GLY A 446 28.95 -28.02 -14.24
CA GLY A 446 28.38 -28.73 -15.38
C GLY A 446 26.88 -28.52 -15.56
N ALA A 447 26.14 -28.05 -14.54
CA ALA A 447 24.74 -27.65 -14.67
C ALA A 447 24.60 -26.45 -15.62
N ASP A 448 25.46 -25.44 -15.45
CA ASP A 448 25.48 -24.25 -16.28
C ASP A 448 25.90 -24.55 -17.71
N PHE A 449 26.90 -25.43 -17.87
CA PHE A 449 27.29 -25.91 -19.18
C PHE A 449 26.14 -26.61 -19.91
N LEU A 450 25.28 -27.35 -19.19
CA LEU A 450 24.09 -27.97 -19.76
C LEU A 450 22.98 -26.97 -20.07
N ILE A 451 22.97 -25.79 -19.44
CA ILE A 451 22.09 -24.67 -19.81
C ILE A 451 22.60 -24.03 -21.11
N TRP A 452 23.86 -23.59 -21.14
CA TRP A 452 24.53 -23.07 -22.35
C TRP A 452 24.40 -24.04 -23.53
N GLN A 453 24.65 -25.34 -23.35
CA GLN A 453 24.52 -26.35 -24.42
C GLN A 453 23.10 -26.47 -24.97
N ARG A 454 22.06 -26.27 -24.14
CA ARG A 454 20.66 -26.32 -24.57
C ARG A 454 20.24 -25.04 -25.31
N GLN A 455 20.87 -23.91 -25.00
CA GLN A 455 20.56 -22.61 -25.57
C GLN A 455 21.49 -22.22 -26.72
N ARG A 456 22.60 -22.93 -26.95
CA ARG A 456 23.57 -22.61 -28.01
C ARG A 456 22.94 -22.40 -29.39
N GLY A 457 23.18 -21.23 -29.97
CA GLY A 457 22.62 -20.77 -31.23
C GLY A 457 21.20 -20.21 -31.12
N ALA A 458 20.66 -20.06 -29.91
CA ALA A 458 19.48 -19.26 -29.66
C ALA A 458 19.87 -17.79 -29.58
N THR A 459 18.96 -16.96 -30.07
CA THR A 459 18.89 -15.53 -29.78
C THR A 459 17.58 -15.28 -29.00
N PRO A 460 17.46 -14.16 -28.27
CA PRO A 460 16.20 -13.60 -27.81
C PRO A 460 15.07 -13.84 -28.81
N ALA A 461 14.10 -14.67 -28.41
CA ALA A 461 12.96 -14.99 -29.23
C ALA A 461 12.05 -13.77 -29.35
N VAL A 462 12.38 -12.87 -30.28
CA VAL A 462 11.53 -11.74 -30.66
C VAL A 462 10.17 -12.34 -31.04
N PRO A 463 9.08 -12.03 -30.31
CA PRO A 463 7.78 -12.61 -30.63
C PRO A 463 7.43 -12.22 -32.06
N SER A 464 7.27 -13.22 -32.93
CA SER A 464 6.92 -12.95 -34.31
C SER A 464 5.60 -12.19 -34.29
N ILE A 465 5.60 -10.95 -34.79
CA ILE A 465 4.39 -10.18 -34.98
C ILE A 465 3.57 -10.96 -36.01
N ALA A 466 2.64 -11.78 -35.52
CA ALA A 466 1.73 -12.53 -36.37
C ALA A 466 0.97 -11.49 -37.18
N ALA A 467 1.23 -11.46 -38.49
CA ALA A 467 0.63 -10.48 -39.38
C ALA A 467 -0.89 -10.55 -39.19
N ALA A 468 -1.47 -9.48 -38.63
CA ALA A 468 -2.90 -9.42 -38.39
C ALA A 468 -3.60 -9.73 -39.71
N PRO A 469 -4.60 -10.63 -39.75
CA PRO A 469 -5.34 -10.91 -40.97
C PRO A 469 -5.82 -9.58 -41.55
N GLU A 470 -5.42 -9.27 -42.78
CA GLU A 470 -5.63 -7.93 -43.35
C GLU A 470 -7.09 -7.51 -43.15
N PRO A 471 -7.35 -6.33 -42.56
CA PRO A 471 -8.71 -5.90 -42.29
C PRO A 471 -9.50 -5.87 -43.59
N ALA A 472 -10.83 -6.04 -43.49
CA ALA A 472 -11.73 -6.35 -44.60
C ALA A 472 -11.83 -5.31 -45.75
N GLY A 473 -10.89 -4.37 -45.88
CA GLY A 473 -10.72 -3.43 -46.99
C GLY A 473 -10.75 -4.11 -48.36
N GLY A 474 -10.16 -5.30 -48.53
CA GLY A 474 -10.28 -6.07 -49.78
C GLY A 474 -11.73 -6.46 -50.10
N ALA A 475 -12.50 -6.89 -49.10
CA ALA A 475 -13.92 -7.22 -49.26
C ALA A 475 -14.78 -5.96 -49.46
N LEU A 476 -14.50 -4.88 -48.73
CA LEU A 476 -15.19 -3.59 -48.88
C LEU A 476 -14.93 -2.95 -50.25
N LEU A 477 -13.70 -3.03 -50.77
CA LEU A 477 -13.36 -2.60 -52.12
C LEU A 477 -14.09 -3.46 -53.18
N GLY A 478 -14.18 -4.78 -52.96
CA GLY A 478 -14.99 -5.68 -53.78
C GLY A 478 -16.47 -5.30 -53.83
N VAL A 479 -17.08 -4.99 -52.67
CA VAL A 479 -18.47 -4.54 -52.57
C VAL A 479 -18.67 -3.15 -53.20
N ALA A 480 -17.73 -2.22 -53.03
CA ALA A 480 -17.77 -0.90 -53.66
C ALA A 480 -17.70 -0.99 -55.19
N LEU A 481 -16.81 -1.84 -55.74
CA LEU A 481 -16.70 -2.07 -57.18
C LEU A 481 -17.95 -2.78 -57.74
N ALA A 482 -18.51 -3.76 -57.01
CA ALA A 482 -19.73 -4.47 -57.42
C ALA A 482 -20.97 -3.54 -57.46
N THR A 483 -21.12 -2.66 -56.46
CA THR A 483 -22.22 -1.68 -56.43
C THR A 483 -22.08 -0.62 -57.53
N LEU A 484 -20.87 -0.09 -57.76
CA LEU A 484 -20.60 0.82 -58.88
C LEU A 484 -20.96 0.20 -60.24
N ALA A 485 -20.60 -1.07 -60.48
CA ALA A 485 -20.94 -1.78 -61.71
C ALA A 485 -22.46 -1.98 -61.90
N ALA A 486 -23.20 -2.22 -60.81
CA ALA A 486 -24.66 -2.35 -60.85
C ALA A 486 -25.34 -1.02 -61.22
N PHE A 487 -24.91 0.11 -60.64
CA PHE A 487 -25.44 1.43 -60.96
C PHE A 487 -25.18 1.86 -62.41
N GLN A 488 -24.05 1.47 -63.01
CA GLN A 488 -23.79 1.75 -64.42
C GLN A 488 -24.75 1.00 -65.36
N LYS A 489 -25.03 -0.28 -65.10
CA LYS A 489 -26.00 -1.07 -65.90
C LYS A 489 -27.41 -0.48 -65.86
N GLY A 490 -27.87 -0.01 -64.71
CA GLY A 490 -29.19 0.63 -64.57
C GLY A 490 -29.36 1.89 -65.43
N ARG A 491 -28.31 2.72 -65.55
CA ARG A 491 -28.36 3.97 -66.34
C ARG A 491 -28.49 3.76 -67.86
N PHE A 492 -27.93 2.68 -68.41
CA PHE A 492 -28.12 2.33 -69.83
C PHE A 492 -29.55 1.80 -70.11
N SER A 493 -30.15 1.06 -69.17
CA SER A 493 -31.52 0.54 -69.31
C SER A 493 -32.57 1.66 -69.34
N ALA A 494 -32.43 2.69 -68.49
CA ALA A 494 -33.34 3.83 -68.46
C ALA A 494 -33.30 4.68 -69.75
N ARG A 495 -32.14 4.79 -70.40
CA ARG A 495 -31.97 5.62 -71.61
C ARG A 495 -32.61 5.01 -72.86
N ARG A 496 -32.86 3.69 -72.89
CA ARG A 496 -33.58 3.01 -74.00
C ARG A 496 -35.11 3.13 -73.93
N ARG A 497 -35.71 3.40 -72.77
CA ARG A 497 -37.18 3.54 -72.60
C ARG A 497 -37.73 4.95 -72.88
N ARG A 498 -36.92 5.88 -73.38
CA ARG A 498 -37.31 7.28 -73.65
C ARG A 498 -37.22 7.66 -75.14
N LEU A 499 -37.15 6.67 -76.03
CA LEU A 499 -37.05 6.79 -77.50
C LEU A 499 -37.92 5.74 -78.22
N GLN A 500 -39.10 5.43 -77.67
CA GLN A 500 -40.21 4.76 -78.33
C GLN A 500 -41.50 5.53 -78.00
#